data_AF-A0A1M5VA14-F1
#
_entry.id   AF-A0A1M5VA14-F1
#
_cell.length_a   1.000
_cell.length_b   1.000
_cell.length_c   1.000
_cell.angle_alpha   90.00
_cell.angle_beta   90.00
_cell.angle_gamma   90.00
#
_symmetry.space_group_name_H-M   'P 1'
#
loop_
_entity.id
_entity.type
_entity.pdbx_description
1 polymer ?
#
loop_
_entity_poly.entity_id
_entity_poly.type
_entity_poly.pdbx_seq_one_letter_code
_entity_poly.pdbx_strand_id
1 'polypeptide(L)'
;MASERQIAANQRNARKSNGPESDSGKKRSSKNSYRHGLSVPMSVRSEVQFKDLSCQFAGDDTDAEILALADRAADAHIELERVKRMQAAMLERAPLPGGNEEEGPRFIDAVGRALSELAKTIPYEKRAAGRRDRAISKIVSIKTAKNK
;
A
#
# COMPACT_ATOMS: atom_id res chain seq x y z
N MET A 1 -5.88 -21.86 -12.67
CA MET A 1 -6.38 -21.21 -13.90
C MET A 1 -7.77 -20.64 -13.61
N ALA A 2 -8.06 -19.40 -14.03
CA ALA A 2 -9.38 -18.81 -13.85
C ALA A 2 -10.34 -19.31 -14.94
N SER A 3 -11.58 -19.64 -14.59
CA SER A 3 -12.55 -20.13 -15.57
C SER A 3 -13.01 -19.01 -16.51
N GLU A 4 -13.53 -19.37 -17.69
CA GLU A 4 -14.05 -18.41 -18.68
C GLU A 4 -15.13 -17.49 -18.07
N ARG A 5 -15.96 -18.04 -17.17
CA ARG A 5 -16.94 -17.25 -16.41
C ARG A 5 -16.26 -16.22 -15.50
N GLN A 6 -15.16 -16.58 -14.83
CA GLN A 6 -14.39 -15.66 -13.99
C GLN A 6 -13.69 -14.58 -14.82
N ILE A 7 -13.15 -14.94 -16.00
CA ILE A 7 -12.50 -14.01 -16.91
C ILE A 7 -13.52 -13.00 -17.48
N ALA A 8 -14.66 -13.47 -17.96
CA ALA A 8 -15.72 -12.60 -18.48
C ALA A 8 -16.30 -11.68 -17.39
N ALA A 9 -16.46 -12.17 -16.16
CA ALA A 9 -16.88 -11.36 -15.02
C ALA A 9 -15.83 -10.30 -14.64
N ASN A 10 -14.55 -10.67 -14.60
CA ASN A 10 -13.45 -9.73 -14.35
C ASN A 10 -13.33 -8.68 -15.44
N GLN A 11 -13.53 -9.02 -16.72
CA GLN A 11 -13.55 -8.06 -17.82
C GLN A 11 -14.74 -7.10 -17.72
N ARG A 12 -15.94 -7.60 -17.39
CA ARG A 12 -17.13 -6.76 -17.17
C ARG A 12 -16.96 -5.83 -15.97
N ASN A 13 -16.36 -6.34 -14.89
CA ASN A 13 -16.07 -5.55 -13.70
C ASN A 13 -14.96 -4.53 -13.97
N ALA A 14 -13.92 -4.88 -14.72
CA ALA A 14 -12.85 -3.97 -15.13
C ALA A 14 -13.37 -2.82 -16.00
N ARG A 15 -14.28 -3.10 -16.94
CA ARG A 15 -14.96 -2.07 -17.76
C ARG A 15 -15.87 -1.15 -16.95
N LYS A 16 -16.40 -1.62 -15.82
CA LYS A 16 -17.22 -0.82 -14.87
C LYS A 16 -16.39 -0.17 -13.76
N SER A 17 -15.18 -0.68 -13.49
CA SER A 17 -14.27 -0.20 -12.47
C SER A 17 -13.17 0.65 -13.11
N ASN A 18 -13.56 1.77 -13.69
CA ASN A 18 -12.66 2.92 -13.66
C ASN A 18 -12.57 3.25 -12.17
N GLY A 19 -11.42 2.95 -11.55
CA GLY A 19 -11.20 3.23 -10.13
C GLY A 19 -11.66 4.65 -9.82
N PRO A 20 -12.13 4.93 -8.59
CA PRO A 20 -12.84 6.17 -8.32
C PRO A 20 -12.03 7.40 -8.73
N GLU A 21 -12.52 8.13 -9.72
CA GLU A 21 -11.89 9.33 -10.26
C GLU A 21 -12.17 10.55 -9.37
N SER A 22 -13.30 10.54 -8.66
CA SER A 22 -13.67 11.60 -7.72
C SER A 22 -13.14 11.36 -6.31
N ASP A 23 -12.81 12.44 -5.59
CA ASP A 23 -12.38 12.40 -4.19
C ASP A 23 -13.39 11.68 -3.28
N SER A 24 -14.69 11.80 -3.59
CA SER A 24 -15.76 11.10 -2.88
C SER A 24 -15.70 9.58 -3.12
N GLY A 25 -15.44 9.16 -4.35
CA GLY A 25 -15.24 7.75 -4.71
C GLY A 25 -13.98 7.17 -4.07
N LYS A 26 -12.89 7.95 -4.04
CA LYS A 26 -11.61 7.55 -3.39
C LYS A 26 -11.83 7.39 -1.89
N LYS A 27 -12.52 8.32 -1.23
CA LYS A 27 -12.91 8.22 0.19
C LYS A 27 -13.79 7.00 0.47
N ARG A 28 -14.76 6.68 -0.39
CA ARG A 28 -15.62 5.50 -0.22
C ARG A 28 -14.85 4.18 -0.42
N SER A 29 -13.99 4.10 -1.43
CA SER A 29 -13.14 2.93 -1.66
C SER A 29 -12.10 2.77 -0.55
N SER A 30 -11.56 3.89 -0.05
CA SER A 30 -10.68 3.95 1.12
C SER A 30 -11.41 3.35 2.33
N LYS A 31 -12.64 3.78 2.64
CA LYS A 31 -13.47 3.19 3.72
C LYS A 31 -13.70 1.67 3.63
N ASN A 32 -13.61 1.08 2.43
CA ASN A 32 -13.81 -0.36 2.28
C ASN A 32 -12.62 -1.18 2.83
N SER A 33 -11.41 -0.61 2.86
CA SER A 33 -10.25 -1.22 3.54
C SER A 33 -10.26 -1.02 5.06
N TYR A 34 -11.08 -0.10 5.59
CA TYR A 34 -11.23 0.11 7.04
C TYR A 34 -11.98 -1.04 7.73
N ARG A 35 -12.78 -1.83 6.99
CA ARG A 35 -13.57 -2.93 7.58
C ARG A 35 -12.73 -4.11 8.08
N HIS A 36 -11.47 -4.22 7.67
CA HIS A 36 -10.58 -5.30 8.10
C HIS A 36 -9.57 -4.79 9.16
N GLY A 37 -10.00 -4.76 10.42
CA GLY A 37 -9.21 -5.00 11.65
C GLY A 37 -7.93 -4.21 11.99
N LEU A 38 -7.28 -3.53 11.05
CA LEU A 38 -6.00 -2.82 11.27
C LEU A 38 -5.99 -1.45 10.60
N SER A 39 -7.14 -0.77 10.70
CA SER A 39 -7.24 0.61 10.28
C SER A 39 -6.62 1.51 11.35
N VAL A 40 -5.31 1.70 11.28
CA VAL A 40 -4.69 2.90 11.86
C VAL A 40 -5.45 4.11 11.28
N PRO A 41 -5.76 5.16 12.05
CA PRO A 41 -6.32 6.38 11.49
C PRO A 41 -5.39 6.90 10.40
N MET A 42 -5.92 7.17 9.20
CA MET A 42 -5.15 7.83 8.14
C MET A 42 -4.60 9.12 8.74
N SER A 43 -3.28 9.19 8.94
CA SER A 43 -2.66 10.50 9.10
C SER A 43 -3.04 11.30 7.85
N VAL A 44 -3.35 12.57 8.03
CA VAL A 44 -3.60 13.47 6.90
C VAL A 44 -2.46 13.29 5.92
N ARG A 45 -2.78 12.93 4.67
CA ARG A 45 -1.79 12.81 3.60
C ARG A 45 -1.10 14.17 3.50
N SER A 46 0.23 14.20 3.64
CA SER A 46 0.98 15.42 3.38
C SER A 46 0.93 15.69 1.88
N GLU A 47 0.24 16.77 1.49
CA GLU A 47 0.09 17.14 0.09
C GLU A 47 1.45 17.53 -0.53
N VAL A 48 2.36 18.09 0.28
CA VAL A 48 3.73 18.40 -0.10
C VAL A 48 4.48 17.11 -0.45
N GLN A 49 4.48 16.14 0.47
CA GLN A 49 5.16 14.85 0.24
C GLN A 49 4.58 14.10 -0.97
N PHE A 50 3.25 14.17 -1.16
CA PHE A 50 2.60 13.56 -2.31
C PHE A 50 3.09 14.18 -3.62
N LYS A 51 3.09 15.52 -3.72
CA LYS A 51 3.55 16.22 -4.92
C LYS A 51 5.02 15.94 -5.20
N ASP A 52 5.88 15.99 -4.18
CA ASP A 52 7.31 15.71 -4.33
C ASP A 52 7.56 14.30 -4.88
N LEU A 53 6.88 13.29 -4.32
CA LEU A 53 6.98 11.91 -4.81
C LEU A 53 6.42 11.74 -6.22
N SER A 54 5.30 12.40 -6.54
CA SER A 54 4.73 12.34 -7.88
C SER A 54 5.69 12.94 -8.91
N CYS A 55 6.26 14.12 -8.63
CA CYS A 55 7.30 14.72 -9.48
C CYS A 55 8.52 13.80 -9.62
N GLN A 56 8.98 13.16 -8.54
CA GLN A 56 10.10 12.21 -8.60
C GLN A 56 9.80 11.00 -9.49
N PHE A 57 8.58 10.44 -9.45
CA PHE A 57 8.21 9.32 -10.30
C PHE A 57 7.99 9.71 -11.76
N ALA A 58 7.44 10.90 -12.01
CA ALA A 58 7.25 11.43 -13.36
C ALA A 58 8.57 11.84 -14.01
N GLY A 59 9.52 12.37 -13.23
CA GLY A 59 10.69 13.08 -13.76
C GLY A 59 10.26 14.33 -14.52
N ASP A 60 10.95 14.64 -15.62
CA ASP A 60 10.64 15.80 -16.48
C ASP A 60 9.49 15.55 -17.48
N ASP A 61 8.79 14.43 -17.36
CA ASP A 61 7.74 14.04 -18.30
C ASP A 61 6.43 14.79 -18.02
N THR A 62 5.83 15.36 -19.06
CA THR A 62 4.56 16.09 -18.97
C THR A 62 3.38 15.30 -19.52
N ASP A 63 3.60 14.04 -19.93
CA ASP A 63 2.55 13.18 -20.46
C ASP A 63 1.50 12.85 -19.40
N ALA A 64 0.22 13.08 -19.73
CA ALA A 64 -0.89 12.92 -18.80
C ALA A 64 -1.02 11.48 -18.26
N GLU A 65 -0.67 10.45 -19.04
CA GLU A 65 -0.71 9.06 -18.58
C GLU A 65 0.44 8.78 -17.60
N ILE A 66 1.64 9.29 -17.88
CA ILE A 66 2.79 9.18 -16.97
C ILE A 66 2.53 9.92 -15.66
N LEU A 67 2.00 11.14 -15.72
CA LEU A 67 1.62 11.91 -14.53
C LEU A 67 0.58 11.17 -13.69
N ALA A 68 -0.46 10.60 -14.31
CA ALA A 68 -1.46 9.81 -13.59
C ALA A 68 -0.89 8.51 -12.99
N LEU A 69 0.12 7.89 -13.61
CA LEU A 69 0.83 6.74 -13.05
C LEU A 69 1.76 7.16 -11.90
N ALA A 70 2.42 8.32 -12.01
CA ALA A 70 3.27 8.87 -10.98
C ALA A 70 2.48 9.19 -9.69
N ASP A 71 1.30 9.79 -9.82
CA ASP A 71 0.36 10.00 -8.71
C ASP A 71 0.00 8.70 -8.01
N ARG A 72 -0.31 7.64 -8.78
CA ARG A 72 -0.63 6.32 -8.23
C ARG A 72 0.58 5.69 -7.52
N ALA A 73 1.79 5.88 -8.06
CA ALA A 73 3.02 5.42 -7.45
C ALA A 73 3.31 6.16 -6.13
N ALA A 74 3.09 7.48 -6.09
CA ALA A 74 3.23 8.32 -4.91
C ALA A 74 2.27 7.92 -3.79
N ASP A 75 0.97 7.79 -4.08
CA ASP A 75 -0.03 7.33 -3.10
C ASP A 75 0.32 5.94 -2.55
N ALA A 76 0.74 5.01 -3.42
CA ALA A 76 1.14 3.67 -3.00
C ALA A 76 2.43 3.66 -2.18
N HIS A 77 3.38 4.55 -2.49
CA HIS A 77 4.62 4.71 -1.73
C HIS A 77 4.34 5.25 -0.33
N ILE A 78 3.49 6.27 -0.20
CA ILE A 78 3.09 6.83 1.11
C ILE A 78 2.42 5.76 1.98
N GLU A 79 1.54 4.93 1.39
CA GLU A 79 0.90 3.83 2.11
C GLU A 79 1.90 2.76 2.56
N LEU A 80 2.86 2.41 1.69
CA LEU A 80 3.91 1.46 2.03
C LEU A 80 4.76 1.95 3.20
N GLU A 81 5.23 3.19 3.14
CA GLU A 81 6.00 3.81 4.22
C GLU A 81 5.23 3.88 5.53
N ARG A 82 3.91 4.12 5.45
CA ARG A 82 3.04 4.10 6.62
C ARG A 82 2.94 2.71 7.25
N VAL A 83 2.77 1.66 6.44
CA VAL A 83 2.74 0.28 6.95
C VAL A 83 4.07 -0.05 7.61
N LYS A 84 5.20 0.32 6.99
CA LYS A 84 6.54 0.10 7.57
C LYS A 84 6.76 0.83 8.88
N ARG A 85 6.34 2.10 9.00
CA ARG A 85 6.42 2.85 10.26
C ARG A 85 5.57 2.21 11.37
N MET A 86 4.39 1.70 11.02
CA MET A 86 3.56 0.98 11.98
C MET A 86 4.24 -0.33 12.43
N GLN A 87 4.81 -1.10 11.50
CA GLN A 87 5.56 -2.32 11.83
C GLN A 87 6.76 -2.02 12.73
N ALA A 88 7.52 -0.95 12.45
CA ALA A 88 8.63 -0.51 13.29
C ALA A 88 8.15 -0.14 14.70
N ALA A 89 7.08 0.65 14.83
CA ALA A 89 6.52 1.01 16.14
C ALA A 89 5.97 -0.19 16.91
N MET A 90 5.46 -1.22 16.22
CA MET A 90 5.04 -2.48 16.87
C MET A 90 6.25 -3.26 17.39
N LEU A 91 7.34 -3.31 16.63
CA LEU A 91 8.59 -3.96 17.04
C LEU A 91 9.26 -3.23 18.20
N GLU A 92 9.30 -1.89 18.19
CA GLU A 92 9.84 -1.08 19.30
C GLU A 92 9.07 -1.28 20.62
N ARG A 93 7.77 -1.58 20.53
CA ARG A 93 6.91 -1.88 21.69
C ARG A 93 6.94 -3.35 22.11
N ALA A 94 7.58 -4.21 21.32
CA ALA A 94 7.69 -5.62 21.68
C ALA A 94 8.51 -5.72 22.98
N PRO A 95 8.06 -6.52 23.96
CA PRO A 95 8.83 -6.71 25.17
C PRO A 95 10.19 -7.29 24.80
N LEU A 96 11.23 -6.82 25.49
CA LEU A 96 12.56 -7.41 25.46
C LEU A 96 12.65 -8.46 26.57
N PRO A 97 13.47 -9.51 26.41
CA PRO A 97 13.62 -10.51 27.46
C PRO A 97 14.22 -9.85 28.70
N GLY A 98 13.46 -9.78 29.79
CA GLY A 98 14.00 -9.58 31.12
C GLY A 98 14.69 -10.88 31.55
N GLY A 99 15.91 -10.79 32.09
CA GLY A 99 16.76 -11.96 32.39
C GLY A 99 16.26 -12.92 33.47
N ASN A 100 14.96 -12.92 33.80
CA ASN A 100 14.36 -13.72 34.85
C ASN A 100 13.62 -14.93 34.27
N GLU A 101 13.88 -16.13 34.81
CA GLU A 101 13.31 -17.40 34.30
C GLU A 101 11.77 -17.46 34.42
N GLU A 102 11.16 -16.81 35.42
CA GLU A 102 9.70 -16.76 35.60
C GLU A 102 8.99 -15.84 34.58
N GLU A 103 9.72 -14.94 33.92
CA GLU A 103 9.17 -14.05 32.89
C GLU A 103 9.08 -14.73 31.52
N GLY A 104 9.75 -15.88 31.35
CA GLY A 104 9.84 -16.61 30.09
C GLY A 104 8.47 -16.88 29.43
N PRO A 105 7.50 -17.52 30.12
CA PRO A 105 6.18 -17.79 29.54
C PRO A 105 5.41 -16.52 29.16
N ARG A 106 5.45 -15.48 30.01
CA ARG A 106 4.76 -14.20 29.75
C ARG A 106 5.38 -13.45 28.58
N PHE A 107 6.71 -13.50 28.47
CA PHE A 107 7.47 -12.95 27.36
C PHE A 107 7.10 -13.65 26.05
N ILE A 108 7.10 -14.99 26.02
CA ILE A 108 6.71 -15.79 24.84
C ILE A 108 5.29 -15.42 24.38
N ASP A 109 4.32 -15.35 25.29
CA ASP A 109 2.95 -14.97 24.97
C ASP A 109 2.85 -13.56 24.39
N ALA A 110 3.60 -12.61 24.96
CA ALA A 110 3.60 -11.23 24.51
C ALA A 110 4.27 -11.07 23.13
N VAL A 111 5.38 -11.76 22.88
CA VAL A 111 6.01 -11.86 21.55
C VAL A 111 5.05 -12.52 20.55
N GLY A 112 4.39 -13.62 20.93
CA GLY A 112 3.41 -14.31 20.08
C GLY A 112 2.26 -13.40 19.64
N ARG A 113 1.72 -12.58 20.56
CA ARG A 113 0.72 -11.56 20.24
C ARG A 113 1.28 -10.49 19.29
N ALA A 114 2.47 -9.97 19.55
CA ALA A 114 3.11 -8.96 18.70
C ALA A 114 3.35 -9.49 17.27
N LEU A 115 3.83 -10.73 17.12
CA LEU A 115 4.01 -11.38 15.83
C LEU A 115 2.68 -11.60 15.10
N SER A 116 1.61 -11.96 15.82
CA SER A 116 0.27 -12.09 15.22
C SER A 116 -0.24 -10.78 14.66
N GLU A 117 -0.08 -9.67 15.39
CA GLU A 117 -0.45 -8.34 14.91
C GLU A 117 0.41 -7.89 13.73
N LEU A 118 1.71 -8.14 13.78
CA LEU A 118 2.63 -7.85 12.67
C LEU A 118 2.28 -8.65 11.41
N ALA A 119 1.95 -9.94 11.55
CA ALA A 119 1.62 -10.81 10.42
C ALA A 119 0.38 -10.30 9.64
N LYS A 120 -0.58 -9.71 10.34
CA LYS A 120 -1.79 -9.12 9.73
C LYS A 120 -1.47 -7.88 8.87
N THR A 121 -0.32 -7.22 9.03
CA THR A 121 0.06 -6.05 8.21
C THR A 121 0.72 -6.44 6.88
N ILE A 122 1.31 -7.63 6.77
CA ILE A 122 2.07 -8.10 5.60
C ILE A 122 1.28 -8.01 4.29
N PRO A 123 -0.01 -8.39 4.21
CA PRO A 123 -0.76 -8.27 2.97
C PRO A 123 -0.93 -6.82 2.50
N TYR A 124 -0.98 -5.85 3.42
CA TYR A 124 -1.08 -4.44 3.09
C TYR A 124 0.23 -3.91 2.54
N GLU A 125 1.35 -4.29 3.15
CA GLU A 125 2.69 -3.99 2.66
C GLU A 125 2.88 -4.50 1.22
N LYS A 126 2.61 -5.80 0.99
CA LYS A 126 2.70 -6.43 -0.34
C LYS A 126 1.79 -5.75 -1.35
N ARG A 127 0.56 -5.38 -0.95
CA ARG A 127 -0.39 -4.69 -1.83
C ARG A 127 0.08 -3.28 -2.20
N ALA A 128 0.58 -2.52 -1.24
CA ALA A 128 1.10 -1.16 -1.46
C ALA A 128 2.35 -1.20 -2.37
N ALA A 129 3.32 -2.05 -2.04
CA ALA A 129 4.50 -2.28 -2.87
C ALA A 129 4.11 -2.71 -4.31
N GLY A 130 3.25 -3.72 -4.44
CA GLY A 130 2.81 -4.17 -5.76
C GLY A 130 2.01 -3.15 -6.57
N ARG A 131 1.31 -2.19 -5.95
CA ARG A 131 0.69 -1.07 -6.68
C ARG A 131 1.72 -0.08 -7.17
N ARG A 132 2.68 0.30 -6.33
CA ARG A 132 3.79 1.18 -6.67
C ARG A 132 4.59 0.60 -7.83
N ASP A 133 5.04 -0.64 -7.69
CA ASP A 133 5.94 -1.27 -8.66
C ASP A 133 5.27 -1.43 -10.03
N ARG A 134 3.98 -1.80 -10.06
CA ARG A 134 3.21 -1.85 -11.32
C ARG A 134 3.06 -0.48 -11.99
N ALA A 135 2.90 0.59 -11.21
CA ALA A 135 2.83 1.94 -11.77
C ALA A 135 4.19 2.35 -12.35
N ILE A 136 5.28 2.11 -11.62
CA ILE A 136 6.65 2.39 -12.06
C ILE A 136 6.97 1.60 -13.34
N SER A 137 6.69 0.29 -13.39
CA SER A 137 6.95 -0.53 -14.57
C SER A 137 6.21 -0.02 -15.81
N LYS A 138 4.98 0.50 -15.64
CA LYS A 138 4.23 1.11 -16.76
C LYS A 138 4.85 2.43 -17.23
N ILE A 139 5.28 3.31 -16.30
CA ILE A 139 5.98 4.54 -16.64
C ILE A 139 7.22 4.22 -17.48
N VAL A 140 8.04 3.26 -17.02
CA VAL A 140 9.24 2.81 -17.74
C VAL A 140 8.87 2.30 -19.13
N SER A 141 7.86 1.43 -19.24
CA SER A 141 7.41 0.90 -20.53
C SER A 141 6.97 1.99 -21.52
N ILE A 142 6.23 3.01 -21.06
CA ILE A 142 5.79 4.12 -21.92
C ILE A 142 6.99 4.95 -22.38
N LYS A 143 7.90 5.29 -21.46
CA LYS A 143 9.12 6.06 -21.79
C LYS A 143 10.01 5.31 -22.78
N THR A 144 10.19 4.00 -22.60
CA THR A 144 10.96 3.18 -23.55
C THR A 144 10.31 3.12 -24.93
N ALA A 145 8.97 3.06 -25.00
CA ALA A 145 8.25 3.05 -26.28
C ALA A 145 8.33 4.39 -27.03
N LYS A 146 8.39 5.53 -26.32
CA LYS A 146 8.55 6.87 -26.92
C LYS A 146 9.95 7.14 -27.47
N ASN A 147 10.97 6.50 -26.90
CA ASN A 147 12.37 6.68 -27.29
C ASN A 147 12.81 5.78 -28.46
N LYS A 148 11.90 5.01 -29.05
CA LYS A 148 12.15 4.08 -30.15
C LYS A 148 11.47 4.59 -31.42
#